data_AF-A0A2S6QBY6-F1
#
_entry.id   AF-A0A2S6QBY6-F1
#
_cell.length_a   1.000
_cell.length_b   1.000
_cell.length_c   1.000
_cell.angle_alpha   90.00
_cell.angle_beta   90.00
_cell.angle_gamma   90.00
#
_symmetry.space_group_name_H-M   'P 1'
#
loop_
_entity.id
_entity.type
_entity.pdbx_description
1 polymer ?
#
loop_
_entity_poly.entity_id
_entity_poly.type
_entity_poly.pdbx_seq_one_letter_code
_entity_poly.pdbx_strand_id
1 'polypeptide(L)'
;QLTKFLPDLIAKPDGNLHILEKELIAFLSGYKNMPFDLTDPKSLSLYDYSMYMWKQSKSLKNTNSYHHIVALSKYLGLVYVYKQKRKTHPLWQFWMRDKVSYSKRCLFHGGLSAFVLSTMPSFNKLDEETKRSLLVAIRFADNPMAIPVNCGKLVFSLYENAHIAEQRLKKALNKTQKVKMDPSQTDIMQFKAQAKDYFQASMRELNLNPQTPPNQSDGIYIGLGLAIVRIPCILKEISKNLTPDVRSSMDLWEATGNYHKSWDYLVEVMQENNLLGDSLDEQKINHPINSFIVNSYAINNALLIKVENKAYPQLRSFLDSLPKFDSYALVEKNENDLIEEIAQKSAKIDDFIKSLYS
;
A
#
# COMPACT_ATOMS: atom_id res chain seq x y z
N GLN A 1 -9.15 -42.35 -5.63
CA GLN A 1 -7.72 -42.43 -5.28
C GLN A 1 -7.24 -41.07 -4.76
N LEU A 2 -7.53 -40.75 -3.50
CA LEU A 2 -7.05 -39.54 -2.80
C LEU A 2 -5.62 -39.69 -2.26
N THR A 3 -5.07 -40.91 -2.32
CA THR A 3 -3.76 -41.31 -1.77
C THR A 3 -2.55 -40.81 -2.56
N LYS A 4 -2.72 -40.27 -3.77
CA LYS A 4 -1.63 -39.62 -4.53
C LYS A 4 -1.28 -38.21 -4.03
N PHE A 5 -2.07 -37.67 -3.09
CA PHE A 5 -2.01 -36.27 -2.64
C PHE A 5 -1.90 -36.12 -1.12
N LEU A 6 -1.66 -37.21 -0.38
CA LEU A 6 -1.01 -37.04 0.92
C LEU A 6 0.45 -36.73 0.57
N PRO A 7 0.92 -35.47 0.66
CA PRO A 7 2.36 -35.26 0.64
C PRO A 7 2.91 -36.12 1.77
N ASP A 8 4.11 -36.66 1.60
CA ASP A 8 4.91 -37.07 2.75
C ASP A 8 4.83 -35.92 3.75
N LEU A 9 4.08 -36.12 4.83
CA LEU A 9 3.91 -35.13 5.89
C LEU A 9 5.27 -35.06 6.57
N ILE A 10 6.17 -34.29 5.97
CA ILE A 10 7.42 -33.87 6.59
C ILE A 10 7.00 -33.25 7.91
N ALA A 11 7.62 -33.72 8.99
CA ALA A 11 7.21 -33.47 10.36
C ALA A 11 6.79 -32.00 10.56
N LYS A 12 5.64 -31.79 11.21
CA LYS A 12 5.11 -30.47 11.50
C LYS A 12 6.17 -29.68 12.27
N PRO A 13 6.42 -28.40 11.95
CA PRO A 13 7.37 -27.59 12.70
C PRO A 13 6.95 -27.50 14.18
N ASP A 14 7.89 -27.79 15.07
CA ASP A 14 7.71 -27.63 16.52
C ASP A 14 7.66 -26.14 16.90
N GLY A 15 6.73 -25.79 17.79
CA GLY A 15 6.53 -24.41 18.27
C GLY A 15 5.07 -24.03 18.53
N ASN A 16 4.87 -22.85 19.13
CA ASN A 16 3.56 -22.22 19.38
C ASN A 16 3.00 -21.61 18.10
N LEU A 17 2.62 -22.45 17.14
CA LEU A 17 1.95 -22.08 15.89
C LEU A 17 0.54 -22.63 15.86
N HIS A 18 -0.37 -21.94 15.18
CA HIS A 18 -1.72 -22.44 14.96
C HIS A 18 -1.67 -23.75 14.16
N ILE A 19 -2.58 -24.68 14.44
CA ILE A 19 -2.55 -26.04 13.87
C ILE A 19 -2.57 -26.00 12.33
N LEU A 20 -3.38 -25.10 11.76
CA LEU A 20 -3.44 -24.87 10.31
C LEU A 20 -2.15 -24.27 9.73
N GLU A 21 -1.44 -23.40 10.47
CA GLU A 21 -0.12 -22.92 10.01
C GLU A 21 0.87 -24.08 9.91
N LYS A 22 0.90 -24.96 10.92
CA LYS A 22 1.79 -26.14 10.91
C LYS A 22 1.51 -27.06 9.74
N GLU A 23 0.24 -27.30 9.45
CA GLU A 23 -0.21 -28.11 8.33
C GLU A 23 0.19 -27.51 6.98
N LEU A 24 0.02 -26.19 6.81
CA LEU A 24 0.42 -25.48 5.61
C LEU A 24 1.93 -25.47 5.39
N ILE A 25 2.72 -25.24 6.44
CA ILE A 25 4.19 -25.28 6.34
C ILE A 25 4.65 -26.70 5.97
N ALA A 26 4.06 -27.73 6.59
CA ALA A 26 4.35 -29.12 6.24
C ALA A 26 3.96 -29.43 4.77
N PHE A 27 2.79 -28.99 4.31
CA PHE A 27 2.36 -29.13 2.92
C PHE A 27 3.35 -28.46 1.95
N LEU A 28 3.67 -27.18 2.19
CA LEU A 28 4.60 -26.40 1.37
C LEU A 28 6.00 -27.02 1.34
N SER A 29 6.42 -27.69 2.41
CA SER A 29 7.73 -28.33 2.47
C SER A 29 7.90 -29.47 1.45
N GLY A 30 6.81 -30.09 1.01
CA GLY A 30 6.81 -31.04 -0.11
C GLY A 30 7.15 -30.40 -1.47
N TYR A 31 7.09 -29.06 -1.55
CA TYR A 31 7.33 -28.27 -2.77
C TYR A 31 8.60 -27.41 -2.68
N LYS A 32 9.55 -27.77 -1.82
CA LYS A 32 10.86 -27.08 -1.67
C LYS A 32 11.69 -26.97 -2.95
N ASN A 33 11.50 -27.89 -3.89
CA ASN A 33 12.24 -27.91 -5.15
C ASN A 33 11.39 -27.41 -6.33
N MET A 34 10.17 -26.94 -6.07
CA MET A 34 9.28 -26.41 -7.09
C MET A 34 9.57 -24.92 -7.26
N PRO A 35 10.01 -24.44 -8.44
CA PRO A 35 10.24 -23.02 -8.66
C PRO A 35 8.91 -22.24 -8.58
N PHE A 36 8.96 -21.05 -8.00
CA PHE A 36 7.82 -20.14 -7.92
C PHE A 36 7.44 -19.61 -9.30
N ASP A 37 8.44 -19.26 -10.12
CA ASP A 37 8.29 -18.87 -11.51
C ASP A 37 9.11 -19.82 -12.41
N LEU A 38 8.44 -20.43 -13.38
CA LEU A 38 9.07 -21.33 -14.36
C LEU A 38 9.92 -20.60 -15.40
N THR A 39 9.67 -19.30 -15.60
CA THR A 39 10.34 -18.52 -16.63
C THR A 39 11.65 -17.90 -16.14
N ASP A 40 11.83 -17.78 -14.83
CA ASP A 40 13.04 -17.24 -14.21
C ASP A 40 13.94 -18.37 -13.64
N PRO A 41 15.15 -18.58 -14.20
CA PRO A 41 16.12 -19.56 -13.67
C PRO A 41 16.60 -19.30 -12.25
N LYS A 42 16.47 -18.05 -11.75
CA LYS A 42 16.86 -17.65 -10.39
C LYS A 42 15.67 -17.60 -9.43
N SER A 43 14.50 -18.05 -9.87
CA SER A 43 13.30 -18.02 -9.05
C SER A 43 13.47 -18.80 -7.76
N LEU A 44 12.98 -18.23 -6.67
CA LEU A 44 12.87 -18.94 -5.39
C LEU A 44 11.95 -20.15 -5.52
N SER A 45 12.09 -21.11 -4.63
CA SER A 45 11.09 -22.18 -4.54
C SER A 45 9.75 -21.64 -4.04
N LEU A 46 8.65 -22.33 -4.37
CA LEU A 46 7.32 -22.03 -3.85
C LEU A 46 7.32 -22.04 -2.30
N TYR A 47 8.04 -22.99 -1.71
CA TYR A 47 8.23 -23.07 -0.26
C TYR A 47 8.92 -21.81 0.27
N ASP A 48 10.10 -21.47 -0.26
CA ASP A 48 10.88 -20.35 0.25
C ASP A 48 10.13 -19.02 0.09
N TYR A 49 9.49 -18.82 -1.06
CA TYR A 49 8.67 -17.64 -1.30
C TYR A 49 7.55 -17.51 -0.27
N SER A 50 6.79 -18.58 -0.04
CA SER A 50 5.68 -18.61 0.94
C SER A 50 6.19 -18.45 2.38
N MET A 51 7.35 -19.01 2.71
CA MET A 51 7.96 -18.84 4.03
C MET A 51 8.47 -17.42 4.25
N TYR A 52 8.99 -16.75 3.22
CA TYR A 52 9.36 -15.34 3.33
C TYR A 52 8.13 -14.45 3.47
N MET A 53 7.06 -14.70 2.70
CA MET A 53 5.75 -14.04 2.86
C MET A 53 5.26 -14.16 4.31
N TRP A 54 5.29 -15.37 4.86
CA TRP A 54 4.91 -15.64 6.25
C TRP A 54 5.77 -14.85 7.25
N LYS A 55 7.10 -14.82 7.07
CA LYS A 55 8.00 -14.01 7.92
C LYS A 55 7.68 -12.52 7.87
N GLN A 56 7.40 -11.98 6.68
CA GLN A 56 7.01 -10.57 6.54
C GLN A 56 5.66 -10.30 7.23
N SER A 57 4.68 -11.20 7.06
CA SER A 57 3.39 -11.11 7.75
C SER A 57 3.52 -11.11 9.28
N LYS A 58 4.35 -12.00 9.85
CA LYS A 58 4.62 -12.04 11.30
C LYS A 58 5.30 -10.78 11.85
N SER A 59 6.04 -10.06 11.00
CA SER A 59 6.74 -8.83 11.41
C SER A 59 5.82 -7.61 11.49
N LEU A 60 4.60 -7.71 10.98
CA LEU A 60 3.61 -6.63 11.00
C LEU A 60 2.94 -6.54 12.37
N LYS A 61 2.61 -5.32 12.79
CA LYS A 61 1.88 -5.08 14.05
C LYS A 61 0.43 -5.54 13.90
N ASN A 62 -0.19 -5.97 15.01
CA ASN A 62 -1.60 -6.37 15.09
C ASN A 62 -2.00 -7.54 14.16
N THR A 63 -1.07 -8.45 13.88
CA THR A 63 -1.35 -9.69 13.13
C THR A 63 -1.62 -10.85 14.06
N ASN A 64 -2.48 -11.75 13.62
CA ASN A 64 -2.79 -13.01 14.28
C ASN A 64 -2.47 -14.20 13.35
N SER A 65 -2.72 -15.42 13.84
CA SER A 65 -2.47 -16.64 13.07
C SER A 65 -3.19 -16.69 11.72
N TYR A 66 -4.36 -16.07 11.58
CA TYR A 66 -5.12 -16.08 10.33
C TYR A 66 -4.45 -15.21 9.26
N HIS A 67 -3.85 -14.08 9.63
CA HIS A 67 -3.03 -13.28 8.70
C HIS A 67 -1.88 -14.09 8.13
N HIS A 68 -1.20 -14.84 9.01
CA HIS A 68 -0.09 -15.70 8.62
C HIS A 68 -0.54 -16.86 7.71
N ILE A 69 -1.71 -17.44 7.99
CA ILE A 69 -2.34 -18.48 7.16
C ILE A 69 -2.60 -17.94 5.75
N VAL A 70 -3.14 -16.73 5.61
CA VAL A 70 -3.36 -16.12 4.29
C VAL A 70 -2.04 -15.87 3.56
N ALA A 71 -1.02 -15.38 4.25
CA ALA A 71 0.31 -15.17 3.66
C ALA A 71 0.93 -16.49 3.14
N LEU A 72 0.80 -17.58 3.88
CA LEU A 72 1.22 -18.93 3.44
C LEU A 72 0.36 -19.47 2.30
N SER A 73 -0.92 -19.09 2.27
CA SER A 73 -1.90 -19.73 1.38
C SER A 73 -2.03 -19.04 0.02
N LYS A 74 -1.64 -17.77 -0.10
CA LYS A 74 -1.86 -16.93 -1.29
C LYS A 74 -1.50 -17.63 -2.62
N TYR A 75 -0.37 -18.34 -2.65
CA TYR A 75 0.16 -18.98 -3.86
C TYR A 75 0.07 -20.50 -3.89
N LEU A 76 -0.67 -21.14 -2.99
CA LEU A 76 -0.83 -22.60 -2.98
C LEU A 76 -1.37 -23.14 -4.30
N GLY A 77 -2.19 -22.36 -5.01
CA GLY A 77 -2.74 -22.72 -6.30
C GLY A 77 -1.68 -23.02 -7.37
N LEU A 78 -0.44 -22.54 -7.21
CA LEU A 78 0.65 -22.84 -8.14
C LEU A 78 0.93 -24.35 -8.25
N VAL A 79 0.67 -25.12 -7.20
CA VAL A 79 0.73 -26.59 -7.19
C VAL A 79 -0.17 -27.21 -8.28
N TYR A 80 -1.32 -26.59 -8.56
CA TYR A 80 -2.22 -27.02 -9.63
C TYR A 80 -1.86 -26.43 -11.00
N VAL A 81 -1.34 -25.20 -11.00
CA VAL A 81 -0.92 -24.51 -12.23
C VAL A 81 0.23 -25.23 -12.90
N TYR A 82 1.17 -25.79 -12.13
CA TYR A 82 2.35 -26.46 -12.68
C TYR A 82 2.19 -27.98 -12.62
N LYS A 83 2.34 -28.62 -13.77
CA LYS A 83 2.38 -30.08 -13.87
C LYS A 83 3.83 -30.55 -13.75
N GLN A 84 4.11 -31.35 -12.73
CA GLN A 84 5.38 -32.06 -12.60
C GLN A 84 5.49 -33.13 -13.69
N LYS A 85 6.57 -33.09 -14.47
CA LYS A 85 6.98 -34.11 -15.44
C LYS A 85 8.23 -34.79 -14.90
N ARG A 86 8.13 -36.06 -14.52
CA ARG A 86 9.27 -36.87 -14.09
C ARG A 86 9.72 -37.75 -15.24
N LYS A 87 11.00 -37.67 -15.60
CA LYS A 87 11.64 -38.66 -16.46
C LYS A 87 12.29 -39.69 -15.53
N THR A 88 11.59 -40.80 -15.32
CA THR A 88 12.06 -41.89 -14.47
C THR A 88 13.12 -42.70 -15.19
N HIS A 89 14.21 -43.02 -14.51
CA HIS A 89 15.19 -43.97 -15.02
C HIS A 89 14.68 -45.42 -14.83
N PRO A 90 15.04 -46.37 -15.71
CA PRO A 90 14.70 -47.78 -15.51
C PRO A 90 15.33 -48.29 -14.21
N LEU A 91 14.72 -49.32 -13.59
CA LEU A 91 15.11 -49.83 -12.25
C LEU A 91 16.61 -50.18 -12.12
N TRP A 92 17.23 -50.66 -13.21
CA TRP A 92 18.66 -50.95 -13.24
C TRP A 92 19.56 -49.71 -13.16
N GLN A 93 19.00 -48.50 -13.23
CA GLN A 93 19.67 -47.20 -13.05
C GLN A 93 19.18 -46.49 -11.78
N PHE A 94 18.77 -47.22 -10.74
CA PHE A 94 18.19 -46.63 -9.53
C PHE A 94 19.08 -45.60 -8.82
N TRP A 95 20.40 -45.61 -9.05
CA TRP A 95 21.34 -44.60 -8.53
C TRP A 95 21.26 -43.25 -9.27
N MET A 96 20.70 -43.21 -10.48
CA MET A 96 20.48 -41.96 -11.20
C MET A 96 19.25 -41.25 -10.66
N ARG A 97 19.42 -39.99 -10.27
CA ARG A 97 18.31 -39.15 -9.82
C ARG A 97 17.36 -38.89 -10.99
N ASP A 98 16.07 -39.13 -10.75
CA ASP A 98 15.01 -38.76 -11.68
C ASP A 98 15.11 -37.29 -12.07
N LYS A 99 15.01 -37.01 -13.37
CA LYS A 99 14.95 -35.64 -13.87
C LYS A 99 13.52 -35.14 -13.70
N VAL A 100 13.34 -34.18 -12.80
CA VAL A 100 12.08 -33.46 -12.59
C VAL A 100 12.10 -32.17 -13.40
N SER A 101 11.12 -32.00 -14.27
CA SER A 101 10.80 -30.71 -14.89
C SER A 101 9.37 -30.32 -14.57
N TYR A 102 9.08 -29.03 -14.66
CA TYR A 102 7.74 -28.50 -14.43
C TYR A 102 7.28 -27.79 -15.71
N SER A 103 6.00 -27.96 -16.04
CA SER A 103 5.39 -27.27 -17.19
C SER A 103 4.08 -26.62 -16.78
N LYS A 104 3.83 -25.39 -17.23
CA LYS A 104 2.58 -24.68 -16.99
C LYS A 104 1.42 -25.39 -17.67
N ARG A 105 0.38 -25.70 -16.91
CA ARG A 105 -0.84 -26.40 -17.37
C ARG A 105 -2.00 -25.45 -17.61
N CYS A 106 -2.19 -24.47 -16.74
CA CYS A 106 -3.30 -23.51 -16.80
C CYS A 106 -2.86 -22.11 -16.34
N LEU A 107 -3.78 -21.16 -16.36
CA LEU A 107 -3.57 -19.83 -15.76
C LEU A 107 -3.78 -19.91 -14.24
N PHE A 108 -3.02 -19.10 -13.51
CA PHE A 108 -3.18 -18.97 -12.07
C PHE A 108 -4.39 -18.09 -11.76
N HIS A 109 -5.18 -18.48 -10.76
CA HIS A 109 -6.22 -17.64 -10.17
C HIS A 109 -6.32 -17.94 -8.67
N GLY A 110 -6.59 -16.93 -7.84
CA GLY A 110 -6.67 -17.07 -6.38
C GLY A 110 -7.67 -18.14 -5.90
N GLY A 111 -8.70 -18.43 -6.69
CA GLY A 111 -9.61 -19.55 -6.43
C GLY A 111 -8.94 -20.93 -6.31
N LEU A 112 -7.82 -21.19 -7.02
CA LEU A 112 -7.06 -22.45 -6.86
C LEU A 112 -6.40 -22.53 -5.50
N SER A 113 -5.83 -21.42 -5.02
CA SER A 113 -5.23 -21.32 -3.69
C SER A 113 -6.27 -21.54 -2.59
N ALA A 114 -7.45 -20.92 -2.74
CA ALA A 114 -8.58 -21.11 -1.83
C ALA A 114 -9.06 -22.57 -1.82
N PHE A 115 -9.10 -23.22 -2.99
CA PHE A 115 -9.43 -24.65 -3.10
C PHE A 115 -8.41 -25.54 -2.39
N VAL A 116 -7.11 -25.30 -2.55
CA VAL A 116 -6.08 -26.09 -1.84
C VAL A 116 -6.23 -25.92 -0.33
N LEU A 117 -6.38 -24.68 0.15
CA LEU A 117 -6.57 -24.41 1.56
C LEU A 117 -7.80 -25.13 2.14
N SER A 118 -8.93 -25.14 1.41
CA SER A 118 -10.17 -25.76 1.90
C SER A 118 -10.09 -27.29 2.04
N THR A 119 -9.11 -27.93 1.40
CA THR A 119 -8.87 -29.37 1.54
C THR A 119 -8.11 -29.74 2.81
N MET A 120 -7.56 -28.76 3.55
CA MET A 120 -6.77 -29.01 4.75
C MET A 120 -7.64 -29.48 5.92
N PRO A 121 -7.36 -30.64 6.55
CA PRO A 121 -8.09 -31.11 7.74
C PRO A 121 -8.29 -30.07 8.85
N SER A 122 -7.27 -29.26 9.15
CA SER A 122 -7.36 -28.25 10.22
C SER A 122 -8.21 -27.04 9.82
N PHE A 123 -8.35 -26.77 8.52
CA PHE A 123 -9.24 -25.74 8.01
C PHE A 123 -10.71 -26.10 8.24
N ASN A 124 -11.06 -27.38 8.04
CA ASN A 124 -12.44 -27.85 8.25
C ASN A 124 -12.92 -27.75 9.70
N LYS A 125 -11.99 -27.64 10.66
CA LYS A 125 -12.27 -27.48 12.09
C LYS A 125 -12.49 -26.03 12.52
N LEU A 126 -12.24 -25.05 11.65
CA LEU A 126 -12.51 -23.64 11.92
C LEU A 126 -14.02 -23.36 11.91
N ASP A 127 -14.43 -22.28 12.55
CA ASP A 127 -15.79 -21.74 12.44
C ASP A 127 -16.06 -21.20 11.02
N GLU A 128 -17.33 -21.15 10.63
CA GLU A 128 -17.73 -20.78 9.27
C GLU A 128 -17.41 -19.32 8.90
N GLU A 129 -17.43 -18.40 9.86
CA GLU A 129 -17.09 -16.99 9.61
C GLU A 129 -15.60 -16.85 9.27
N THR A 130 -14.74 -17.51 10.04
CA THR A 130 -13.30 -17.55 9.79
C THR A 130 -12.98 -18.24 8.47
N LYS A 131 -13.60 -19.39 8.19
CA LYS A 131 -13.44 -20.10 6.91
C LYS A 131 -13.77 -19.19 5.73
N ARG A 132 -14.95 -18.56 5.76
CA ARG A 132 -15.38 -17.63 4.72
C ARG A 132 -14.39 -16.47 4.58
N SER A 133 -13.93 -15.92 5.70
CA SER A 133 -13.01 -14.78 5.67
C SER A 133 -11.68 -15.11 5.01
N LEU A 134 -11.09 -16.26 5.35
CA LEU A 134 -9.85 -16.77 4.74
C LEU A 134 -10.02 -17.03 3.23
N LEU A 135 -11.09 -17.72 2.84
CA LEU A 135 -11.32 -18.07 1.43
C LEU A 135 -11.56 -16.84 0.56
N VAL A 136 -12.33 -15.86 1.05
CA VAL A 136 -12.57 -14.60 0.32
C VAL A 136 -11.26 -13.82 0.17
N ALA A 137 -10.50 -13.63 1.26
CA ALA A 137 -9.24 -12.90 1.22
C ALA A 137 -8.24 -13.52 0.22
N ILE A 138 -8.16 -14.85 0.15
CA ILE A 138 -7.25 -15.55 -0.79
C ILE A 138 -7.79 -15.53 -2.21
N ARG A 139 -9.09 -15.82 -2.40
CA ARG A 139 -9.71 -15.90 -3.73
C ARG A 139 -9.56 -14.59 -4.51
N PHE A 140 -9.72 -13.47 -3.81
CA PHE A 140 -9.70 -12.14 -4.40
C PHE A 140 -8.38 -11.39 -4.15
N ALA A 141 -7.33 -12.07 -3.68
CA ALA A 141 -6.03 -11.44 -3.47
C ALA A 141 -5.50 -10.75 -4.75
N ASP A 142 -5.72 -11.36 -5.91
CA ASP A 142 -5.25 -10.78 -7.19
C ASP A 142 -6.27 -9.82 -7.82
N ASN A 143 -7.53 -9.81 -7.37
CA ASN A 143 -8.54 -8.85 -7.85
C ASN A 143 -9.42 -8.35 -6.68
N PRO A 144 -8.93 -7.35 -5.94
CA PRO A 144 -9.53 -6.99 -4.66
C PRO A 144 -10.72 -6.05 -4.82
N MET A 145 -10.85 -5.39 -5.97
CA MET A 145 -12.06 -4.66 -6.36
C MET A 145 -13.27 -5.60 -6.51
N ALA A 146 -13.03 -6.91 -6.64
CA ALA A 146 -14.08 -7.92 -6.66
C ALA A 146 -14.43 -8.50 -5.27
N ILE A 147 -13.80 -8.02 -4.19
CA ILE A 147 -14.21 -8.37 -2.82
C ILE A 147 -15.62 -7.80 -2.59
N PRO A 148 -16.61 -8.61 -2.18
CA PRO A 148 -17.96 -8.11 -1.91
C PRO A 148 -17.96 -7.02 -0.83
N VAL A 149 -18.67 -5.92 -1.08
CA VAL A 149 -18.73 -4.75 -0.18
C VAL A 149 -19.26 -5.08 1.23
N ASN A 150 -20.05 -6.14 1.35
CA ASN A 150 -20.61 -6.64 2.61
C ASN A 150 -19.71 -7.64 3.35
N CYS A 151 -18.44 -7.77 2.98
CA CYS A 151 -17.50 -8.65 3.69
C CYS A 151 -17.17 -8.10 5.08
N GLY A 152 -16.99 -9.02 6.04
CA GLY A 152 -16.62 -8.67 7.41
C GLY A 152 -15.24 -8.01 7.49
N LYS A 153 -15.00 -7.25 8.57
CA LYS A 153 -13.74 -6.50 8.81
C LYS A 153 -12.49 -7.40 8.76
N LEU A 154 -12.63 -8.67 9.16
CA LEU A 154 -11.53 -9.64 9.12
C LEU A 154 -11.01 -9.87 7.70
N VAL A 155 -11.89 -9.96 6.69
CA VAL A 155 -11.50 -10.17 5.28
C VAL A 155 -10.53 -9.09 4.82
N PHE A 156 -10.90 -7.83 5.03
CA PHE A 156 -10.08 -6.69 4.64
C PHE A 156 -8.76 -6.65 5.39
N SER A 157 -8.76 -6.97 6.69
CA SER A 157 -7.53 -7.04 7.49
C SER A 157 -6.57 -8.13 7.00
N LEU A 158 -7.10 -9.32 6.66
CA LEU A 158 -6.33 -10.43 6.11
C LEU A 158 -5.75 -10.10 4.73
N TYR A 159 -6.58 -9.49 3.89
CA TYR A 159 -6.23 -9.03 2.55
C TYR A 159 -5.10 -7.98 2.58
N GLU A 160 -5.28 -6.88 3.30
CA GLU A 160 -4.29 -5.80 3.42
C GLU A 160 -2.95 -6.34 3.93
N ASN A 161 -2.99 -7.21 4.95
CA ASN A 161 -1.77 -7.81 5.49
C ASN A 161 -0.99 -8.62 4.46
N ALA A 162 -1.69 -9.43 3.65
CA ALA A 162 -1.05 -10.27 2.65
C ALA A 162 -0.35 -9.43 1.57
N HIS A 163 -0.95 -8.31 1.15
CA HIS A 163 -0.35 -7.39 0.17
C HIS A 163 0.84 -6.61 0.74
N ILE A 164 0.74 -6.13 1.99
CA ILE A 164 1.86 -5.49 2.68
C ILE A 164 3.04 -6.48 2.80
N ALA A 165 2.77 -7.72 3.19
CA ALA A 165 3.79 -8.76 3.30
C ALA A 165 4.48 -9.04 1.96
N GLU A 166 3.71 -9.10 0.87
CA GLU A 166 4.23 -9.28 -0.49
C GLU A 166 5.10 -8.11 -0.94
N GLN A 167 4.64 -6.88 -0.67
CA GLN A 167 5.38 -5.68 -1.03
C GLN A 167 6.72 -5.63 -0.28
N ARG A 168 6.73 -5.92 1.02
CA ARG A 168 7.97 -6.04 1.81
C ARG A 168 8.90 -7.13 1.28
N LEU A 169 8.35 -8.27 0.86
CA LEU A 169 9.13 -9.35 0.25
C LEU A 169 9.76 -8.87 -1.07
N LYS A 170 8.99 -8.26 -1.98
CA LYS A 170 9.50 -7.71 -3.23
C LYS A 170 10.62 -6.71 -2.99
N LYS A 171 10.46 -5.79 -2.03
CA LYS A 171 11.52 -4.86 -1.61
C LYS A 171 12.78 -5.59 -1.13
N ALA A 172 12.62 -6.64 -0.31
CA ALA A 172 13.75 -7.42 0.18
C ALA A 172 14.50 -8.13 -0.95
N LEU A 173 13.77 -8.74 -1.89
CA LEU A 173 14.35 -9.41 -3.07
C LEU A 173 15.02 -8.41 -4.03
N ASN A 174 14.44 -7.22 -4.21
CA ASN A 174 14.99 -6.17 -5.07
C ASN A 174 16.22 -5.49 -4.48
N LYS A 175 16.30 -5.34 -3.15
CA LYS A 175 17.51 -4.82 -2.48
C LYS A 175 18.74 -5.68 -2.79
N THR A 176 18.57 -6.99 -2.88
CA THR A 176 19.61 -7.92 -3.35
C THR A 176 19.97 -7.77 -4.82
N GLN A 177 19.07 -7.22 -5.65
CA GLN A 177 19.25 -7.09 -7.10
C GLN A 177 19.58 -5.66 -7.59
N LYS A 178 19.61 -4.65 -6.71
CA LYS A 178 19.87 -3.22 -7.04
C LYS A 178 18.97 -2.64 -8.15
N VAL A 179 17.83 -3.25 -8.47
CA VAL A 179 16.88 -2.70 -9.45
C VAL A 179 15.97 -1.70 -8.74
N LYS A 180 16.08 -0.41 -9.09
CA LYS A 180 15.05 0.57 -8.76
C LYS A 180 13.83 0.25 -9.64
N MET A 181 12.77 -0.27 -9.05
CA MET A 181 11.46 -0.32 -9.70
C MET A 181 10.87 1.08 -9.59
N ASP A 182 11.26 1.98 -10.49
CA ASP A 182 10.51 3.21 -10.68
C ASP A 182 9.19 2.87 -11.42
N PRO A 183 8.05 3.47 -11.04
CA PRO A 183 6.78 3.19 -11.67
C PRO A 183 6.83 3.56 -13.16
N SER A 184 6.16 2.77 -14.00
CA SER A 184 6.10 3.09 -15.43
C SER A 184 5.24 4.34 -15.66
N GLN A 185 5.41 5.00 -16.82
CA GLN A 185 4.57 6.14 -17.19
C GLN A 185 3.08 5.79 -17.20
N THR A 186 2.73 4.56 -17.61
CA THR A 186 1.36 4.05 -17.56
C THR A 186 0.84 3.92 -16.12
N ASP A 187 1.68 3.47 -15.18
CA ASP A 187 1.30 3.38 -13.77
C ASP A 187 1.06 4.77 -13.17
N ILE A 188 1.93 5.74 -13.50
CA ILE A 188 1.81 7.12 -13.05
C ILE A 188 0.51 7.74 -13.58
N MET A 189 0.20 7.56 -14.86
CA MET A 189 -1.06 8.05 -15.45
C MET A 189 -2.29 7.45 -14.79
N GLN A 190 -2.28 6.14 -14.52
CA GLN A 190 -3.39 5.47 -13.82
C GLN A 190 -3.53 5.97 -12.38
N PHE A 191 -2.41 6.16 -11.67
CA PHE A 191 -2.41 6.76 -10.35
C PHE A 191 -3.02 8.15 -10.37
N LYS A 192 -2.59 9.03 -11.28
CA LYS A 192 -3.11 10.40 -11.38
C LYS A 192 -4.62 10.42 -11.62
N ALA A 193 -5.10 9.60 -12.54
CA ALA A 193 -6.53 9.50 -12.83
C ALA A 193 -7.34 9.06 -11.61
N GLN A 194 -6.92 7.98 -10.94
CA GLN A 194 -7.61 7.49 -9.75
C GLN A 194 -7.50 8.43 -8.55
N ALA A 195 -6.34 9.08 -8.37
CA ALA A 195 -6.15 10.07 -7.32
C ALA A 195 -7.11 11.24 -7.48
N LYS A 196 -7.33 11.71 -8.72
CA LYS A 196 -8.33 12.73 -9.03
C LYS A 196 -9.75 12.24 -8.71
N ASP A 197 -10.14 11.05 -9.18
CA ASP A 197 -11.49 10.52 -9.00
C ASP A 197 -11.84 10.29 -7.53
N TYR A 198 -10.88 9.81 -6.73
CA TYR A 198 -11.08 9.52 -5.31
C TYR A 198 -10.76 10.68 -4.38
N PHE A 199 -10.25 11.81 -4.89
CA PHE A 199 -9.84 12.95 -4.06
C PHE A 199 -10.97 13.43 -3.14
N GLN A 200 -12.16 13.65 -3.71
CA GLN A 200 -13.30 14.18 -2.95
C GLN A 200 -13.77 13.22 -1.85
N ALA A 201 -13.81 11.92 -2.13
CA ALA A 201 -14.18 10.91 -1.13
C ALA A 201 -13.11 10.84 -0.03
N SER A 202 -11.83 10.80 -0.41
CA SER A 202 -10.71 10.68 0.51
C SER A 202 -10.59 11.89 1.44
N MET A 203 -10.85 13.10 0.94
CA MET A 203 -10.83 14.32 1.74
C MET A 203 -11.90 14.36 2.85
N ARG A 204 -13.02 13.66 2.67
CA ARG A 204 -14.09 13.61 3.69
C ARG A 204 -13.76 12.68 4.86
N GLU A 205 -12.87 11.72 4.64
CA GLU A 205 -12.41 10.77 5.65
C GLU A 205 -11.30 11.36 6.55
N LEU A 206 -10.70 12.48 6.16
CA LEU A 206 -9.62 13.12 6.91
C LEU A 206 -10.15 13.83 8.16
N ASN A 207 -9.41 13.72 9.26
CA ASN A 207 -9.69 14.48 10.46
C ASN A 207 -9.11 15.91 10.37
N LEU A 208 -9.89 16.83 9.82
CA LEU A 208 -9.54 18.23 9.63
C LEU A 208 -9.95 19.15 10.79
N ASN A 209 -10.19 18.57 11.98
CA ASN A 209 -10.71 19.34 13.11
C ASN A 209 -9.60 20.16 13.81
N PRO A 210 -9.71 21.50 13.86
CA PRO A 210 -8.75 22.40 14.54
C PRO A 210 -8.54 22.12 16.03
N GLN A 211 -9.49 21.49 16.72
CA GLN A 211 -9.39 21.21 18.16
C GLN A 211 -8.63 19.92 18.47
N THR A 212 -8.30 19.12 17.45
CA THR A 212 -7.59 17.86 17.64
C THR A 212 -6.10 18.12 17.89
N PRO A 213 -5.45 17.37 18.81
CA PRO A 213 -4.00 17.47 18.97
C PRO A 213 -3.26 17.26 17.65
N PRO A 214 -2.14 17.97 17.40
CA PRO A 214 -1.42 17.93 16.12
C PRO A 214 -0.87 16.54 15.77
N ASN A 215 -0.63 15.68 16.75
CA ASN A 215 -0.17 14.30 16.51
C ASN A 215 -1.30 13.36 16.05
N GLN A 216 -2.55 13.82 16.13
CA GLN A 216 -3.76 13.08 15.80
C GLN A 216 -4.61 13.78 14.72
N SER A 217 -4.20 14.97 14.30
CA SER A 217 -4.82 15.74 13.22
C SER A 217 -4.17 15.42 11.87
N ASP A 218 -4.99 15.21 10.85
CA ASP A 218 -4.55 15.04 9.46
C ASP A 218 -4.34 16.40 8.76
N GLY A 219 -4.90 17.45 9.34
CA GLY A 219 -4.91 18.81 8.83
C GLY A 219 -5.87 19.70 9.62
N ILE A 220 -5.95 20.97 9.23
CA ILE A 220 -6.81 21.97 9.85
C ILE A 220 -7.59 22.70 8.75
N TYR A 221 -8.90 22.78 8.93
CA TYR A 221 -9.74 23.67 8.13
C TYR A 221 -9.62 25.11 8.64
N ILE A 222 -9.15 26.02 7.77
CA ILE A 222 -8.92 27.43 8.12
C ILE A 222 -10.21 28.25 7.92
N GLY A 223 -11.03 27.88 6.94
CA GLY A 223 -12.21 28.65 6.57
C GLY A 223 -12.21 29.00 5.10
N LEU A 224 -13.35 29.44 4.58
CA LEU A 224 -13.52 29.87 3.18
C LEU A 224 -13.02 28.81 2.17
N GLY A 225 -13.14 27.53 2.51
CA GLY A 225 -12.69 26.37 1.73
C GLY A 225 -11.17 26.23 1.59
N LEU A 226 -10.41 26.91 2.45
CA LEU A 226 -8.99 26.68 2.63
C LEU A 226 -8.78 25.66 3.75
N ALA A 227 -7.93 24.67 3.48
CA ALA A 227 -7.50 23.68 4.47
C ALA A 227 -5.99 23.44 4.34
N ILE A 228 -5.29 23.40 5.47
CA ILE A 228 -3.90 22.92 5.53
C ILE A 228 -3.97 21.42 5.81
N VAL A 229 -3.42 20.61 4.92
CA VAL A 229 -3.54 19.16 5.04
C VAL A 229 -2.19 18.49 4.80
N ARG A 230 -1.84 17.54 5.66
CA ARG A 230 -0.60 16.76 5.52
C ARG A 230 -0.70 15.84 4.31
N ILE A 231 0.28 15.96 3.41
CA ILE A 231 0.42 15.07 2.24
C ILE A 231 0.39 13.59 2.61
N PRO A 232 1.14 13.11 3.63
CA PRO A 232 1.09 11.69 3.99
C PRO A 232 -0.31 11.22 4.39
N CYS A 233 -1.13 12.09 4.99
CA CYS A 233 -2.50 11.75 5.38
C CYS A 233 -3.43 11.67 4.17
N ILE A 234 -3.36 12.64 3.25
CA ILE A 234 -4.13 12.60 1.99
C ILE A 234 -3.77 11.36 1.19
N LEU A 235 -2.47 11.12 1.01
CA LEU A 235 -1.99 9.98 0.24
C LEU A 235 -2.42 8.66 0.87
N LYS A 236 -2.42 8.56 2.20
CA LYS A 236 -2.89 7.39 2.92
C LYS A 236 -4.37 7.13 2.66
N GLU A 237 -5.24 8.16 2.73
CA GLU A 237 -6.67 7.97 2.46
C GLU A 237 -6.94 7.66 0.99
N ILE A 238 -6.28 8.36 0.06
CA ILE A 238 -6.36 8.03 -1.37
C ILE A 238 -5.91 6.59 -1.59
N SER A 239 -4.80 6.17 -0.98
CA SER A 239 -4.25 4.82 -1.18
C SER A 239 -5.22 3.71 -0.83
N LYS A 240 -6.11 3.89 0.15
CA LYS A 240 -7.12 2.88 0.50
C LYS A 240 -8.13 2.66 -0.63
N ASN A 241 -8.40 3.71 -1.42
CA ASN A 241 -9.37 3.70 -2.51
C ASN A 241 -8.76 3.32 -3.87
N LEU A 242 -7.43 3.38 -3.99
CA LEU A 242 -6.72 3.01 -5.22
C LEU A 242 -6.86 1.52 -5.55
N THR A 243 -6.83 1.21 -6.85
CA THR A 243 -6.78 -0.17 -7.29
C THR A 243 -5.47 -0.85 -6.84
N PRO A 244 -5.50 -2.15 -6.53
CA PRO A 244 -4.34 -2.85 -5.95
C PRO A 244 -3.13 -2.94 -6.87
N ASP A 245 -3.34 -2.93 -8.18
CA ASP A 245 -2.27 -2.83 -9.16
C ASP A 245 -1.52 -1.51 -9.01
N VAL A 246 -2.25 -0.39 -8.94
CA VAL A 246 -1.70 0.96 -8.73
C VAL A 246 -1.06 1.09 -7.35
N ARG A 247 -1.70 0.57 -6.29
CA ARG A 247 -1.08 0.58 -4.94
C ARG A 247 0.24 -0.19 -4.92
N SER A 248 0.32 -1.30 -5.67
CA SER A 248 1.52 -2.13 -5.73
C SER A 248 2.62 -1.48 -6.56
N SER A 249 2.30 -0.93 -7.73
CA SER A 249 3.27 -0.26 -8.61
C SER A 249 3.81 1.03 -8.00
N MET A 250 2.95 1.79 -7.32
CA MET A 250 3.32 3.04 -6.65
C MET A 250 3.83 2.84 -5.22
N ASP A 251 3.96 1.61 -4.74
CA ASP A 251 4.49 1.29 -3.41
C ASP A 251 3.66 1.81 -2.20
N LEU A 252 2.34 1.98 -2.36
CA LEU A 252 1.47 2.69 -1.41
C LEU A 252 0.80 1.83 -0.33
N TRP A 253 1.11 0.54 -0.21
CA TRP A 253 0.59 -0.29 0.90
C TRP A 253 1.16 0.10 2.27
N GLU A 254 2.37 0.66 2.30
CA GLU A 254 3.02 1.19 3.50
C GLU A 254 3.36 2.66 3.33
N ALA A 255 2.36 3.50 3.07
CA ALA A 255 2.55 4.94 3.09
C ALA A 255 3.03 5.39 4.49
N THR A 256 4.33 5.64 4.63
CA THR A 256 4.93 6.19 5.86
C THR A 256 4.76 7.70 5.90
N GLY A 257 4.92 8.31 7.09
CA GLY A 257 4.95 9.77 7.23
C GLY A 257 6.18 10.47 6.62
N ASN A 258 7.15 9.70 6.12
CA ASN A 258 8.33 10.22 5.45
C ASN A 258 8.04 10.49 3.96
N TYR A 259 8.90 11.29 3.32
CA TYR A 259 8.80 11.60 1.89
C TYR A 259 8.65 10.33 1.05
N HIS A 260 7.63 10.33 0.19
CA HIS A 260 7.31 9.25 -0.71
C HIS A 260 7.23 9.81 -2.14
N LYS A 261 7.79 9.13 -3.14
CA LYS A 261 7.85 9.62 -4.54
C LYS A 261 6.48 10.02 -5.10
N SER A 262 5.43 9.30 -4.71
CA SER A 262 4.05 9.61 -5.12
C SER A 262 3.51 10.94 -4.61
N TRP A 263 4.23 11.64 -3.72
CA TRP A 263 3.88 13.00 -3.30
C TRP A 263 3.94 13.95 -4.50
N ASP A 264 4.97 13.83 -5.33
CA ASP A 264 5.16 14.69 -6.50
C ASP A 264 4.00 14.53 -7.48
N TYR A 265 3.62 13.29 -7.80
CA TYR A 265 2.49 13.01 -8.68
C TYR A 265 1.15 13.47 -8.09
N LEU A 266 0.99 13.39 -6.77
CA LEU A 266 -0.21 13.90 -6.11
C LEU A 266 -0.27 15.43 -6.20
N VAL A 267 0.86 16.12 -6.01
CA VAL A 267 0.97 17.57 -6.17
C VAL A 267 0.64 17.98 -7.60
N GLU A 268 1.16 17.27 -8.60
CA GLU A 268 0.82 17.50 -10.01
C GLU A 268 -0.70 17.39 -10.24
N VAL A 269 -1.36 16.37 -9.69
CA VAL A 269 -2.83 16.24 -9.76
C VAL A 269 -3.52 17.43 -9.11
N MET A 270 -3.06 17.91 -7.94
CA MET A 270 -3.68 19.07 -7.29
C MET A 270 -3.48 20.35 -8.11
N GLN A 271 -2.31 20.54 -8.71
CA GLN A 271 -2.00 21.67 -9.59
C GLN A 271 -2.88 21.66 -10.85
N GLU A 272 -2.95 20.52 -11.55
CA GLU A 272 -3.75 20.34 -12.76
C GLU A 272 -5.25 20.62 -12.53
N ASN A 273 -5.73 20.44 -11.30
CA ASN A 273 -7.13 20.67 -10.93
C ASN A 273 -7.36 22.00 -10.17
N ASN A 274 -6.37 22.90 -10.10
CA ASN A 274 -6.44 24.19 -9.41
C ASN A 274 -6.87 24.06 -7.93
N LEU A 275 -6.38 23.03 -7.24
CA LEU A 275 -6.70 22.73 -5.85
C LEU A 275 -5.68 23.28 -4.85
N LEU A 276 -4.54 23.81 -5.31
CA LEU A 276 -3.55 24.42 -4.43
C LEU A 276 -3.86 25.90 -4.21
N GLY A 277 -3.68 26.37 -2.97
CA GLY A 277 -3.79 27.78 -2.64
C GLY A 277 -2.46 28.52 -2.84
N ASP A 278 -2.52 29.71 -3.43
CA ASP A 278 -1.33 30.54 -3.72
C ASP A 278 -0.93 31.45 -2.56
N SER A 279 -1.85 31.70 -1.62
CA SER A 279 -1.60 32.56 -0.46
C SER A 279 -2.42 32.17 0.76
N LEU A 280 -1.85 32.43 1.93
CA LEU A 280 -2.47 32.29 3.25
C LEU A 280 -2.25 33.59 4.02
N ASP A 281 -3.31 34.30 4.42
CA ASP A 281 -3.24 35.55 5.20
C ASP A 281 -2.16 36.53 4.66
N GLU A 282 -2.22 36.81 3.35
CA GLU A 282 -1.30 37.67 2.59
C GLU A 282 0.14 37.15 2.42
N GLN A 283 0.46 35.97 2.97
CA GLN A 283 1.72 35.28 2.72
C GLN A 283 1.64 34.47 1.43
N LYS A 284 2.54 34.77 0.49
CA LYS A 284 2.66 34.01 -0.75
C LYS A 284 3.29 32.64 -0.48
N ILE A 285 2.71 31.61 -1.09
CA ILE A 285 3.20 30.25 -1.01
C ILE A 285 4.07 29.98 -2.25
N ASN A 286 5.39 29.85 -2.04
CA ASN A 286 6.35 29.66 -3.13
C ASN A 286 6.52 28.19 -3.54
N HIS A 287 6.30 27.27 -2.61
CA HIS A 287 6.39 25.84 -2.85
C HIS A 287 5.03 25.16 -2.62
N PRO A 288 4.68 24.10 -3.35
CA PRO A 288 3.42 23.39 -3.11
C PRO A 288 3.40 22.70 -1.74
N ILE A 289 4.54 22.16 -1.30
CA ILE A 289 4.73 21.48 -0.02
C ILE A 289 5.45 22.43 0.93
N ASN A 290 4.84 22.76 2.07
CA ASN A 290 5.46 23.60 3.11
C ASN A 290 5.25 23.02 4.50
N SER A 291 5.95 23.64 5.46
CA SER A 291 5.60 23.56 6.87
C SER A 291 4.74 24.77 7.23
N PHE A 292 3.63 24.52 7.93
CA PHE A 292 2.75 25.58 8.41
C PHE A 292 2.77 25.62 9.93
N ILE A 293 2.95 26.80 10.50
CA ILE A 293 2.86 27.03 11.94
C ILE A 293 1.44 27.53 12.24
N VAL A 294 0.69 26.74 12.99
CA VAL A 294 -0.68 27.05 13.39
C VAL A 294 -0.70 27.19 14.92
N ASN A 295 -0.85 28.43 15.41
CA ASN A 295 -0.61 28.81 16.81
C ASN A 295 0.77 28.38 17.34
N SER A 296 0.83 27.28 18.09
CA SER A 296 2.06 26.73 18.68
C SER A 296 2.50 25.40 18.04
N TYR A 297 1.87 25.02 16.93
CA TYR A 297 2.02 23.70 16.33
C TYR A 297 2.55 23.80 14.90
N ALA A 298 3.56 23.01 14.58
CA ALA A 298 4.06 22.86 13.22
C ALA A 298 3.37 21.69 12.50
N ILE A 299 2.80 21.96 11.34
CA ILE A 299 2.28 20.99 10.39
C ILE A 299 3.27 20.88 9.23
N ASN A 300 4.16 19.91 9.34
CA ASN A 300 5.19 19.66 8.33
C ASN A 300 4.62 18.86 7.15
N ASN A 301 5.24 19.00 5.98
CA ASN A 301 4.89 18.28 4.74
C ASN A 301 3.41 18.42 4.38
N ALA A 302 2.92 19.66 4.37
CA ALA A 302 1.51 19.96 4.13
C ALA A 302 1.30 20.79 2.86
N LEU A 303 0.09 20.66 2.32
CA LEU A 303 -0.43 21.45 1.21
C LEU A 303 -1.44 22.44 1.77
N LEU A 304 -1.44 23.66 1.23
CA LEU A 304 -2.62 24.51 1.31
C LEU A 304 -3.58 24.11 0.19
N ILE A 305 -4.71 23.51 0.56
CA ILE A 305 -5.76 23.12 -0.37
C ILE A 305 -6.81 24.22 -0.43
N LYS A 306 -7.11 24.69 -1.63
CA LYS A 306 -8.17 25.64 -1.95
C LYS A 306 -9.28 24.92 -2.71
N VAL A 307 -10.41 24.71 -2.05
CA VAL A 307 -11.59 24.09 -2.67
C VAL A 307 -12.59 25.18 -3.06
N GLU A 308 -12.76 25.40 -4.35
CA GLU A 308 -13.77 26.32 -4.88
C GLU A 308 -15.11 25.62 -5.10
N ASN A 309 -16.21 26.33 -4.80
CA ASN A 309 -17.56 25.79 -4.88
C ASN A 309 -17.95 25.33 -6.30
N LYS A 310 -17.39 25.98 -7.34
CA LYS A 310 -17.69 25.64 -8.75
C LYS A 310 -17.15 24.27 -9.17
N ALA A 311 -15.99 23.86 -8.63
CA ALA A 311 -15.31 22.63 -9.03
C ALA A 311 -15.73 21.44 -8.15
N TYR A 312 -15.85 21.63 -6.83
CA TYR A 312 -16.18 20.57 -5.89
C TYR A 312 -17.24 21.02 -4.86
N PRO A 313 -18.50 21.23 -5.28
CA PRO A 313 -19.53 21.85 -4.45
C PRO A 313 -19.84 21.05 -3.18
N GLN A 314 -19.91 19.73 -3.29
CA GLN A 314 -20.22 18.90 -2.13
C GLN A 314 -19.02 18.71 -1.19
N LEU A 315 -17.77 18.87 -1.67
CA LEU A 315 -16.60 18.90 -0.78
C LEU A 315 -16.54 20.24 -0.06
N ARG A 316 -16.82 21.32 -0.79
CA ARG A 316 -16.88 22.66 -0.25
C ARG A 316 -17.91 22.79 0.88
N SER A 317 -19.13 22.29 0.65
CA SER A 317 -20.18 22.27 1.68
C SER A 317 -19.79 21.44 2.91
N PHE A 318 -19.06 20.34 2.73
CA PHE A 318 -18.54 19.55 3.85
C PHE A 318 -17.49 20.35 4.64
N LEU A 319 -16.51 20.94 3.97
CA LEU A 319 -15.47 21.74 4.62
C LEU A 319 -16.08 22.93 5.37
N ASP A 320 -17.04 23.64 4.77
CA ASP A 320 -17.71 24.77 5.39
C ASP A 320 -18.60 24.38 6.59
N SER A 321 -18.92 23.08 6.75
CA SER A 321 -19.62 22.56 7.93
C SER A 321 -18.68 22.24 9.10
N LEU A 322 -17.37 22.16 8.85
CA LEU A 322 -16.37 21.90 9.89
C LEU A 322 -16.17 23.14 10.77
N PRO A 323 -15.80 22.95 12.05
CA PRO A 323 -15.44 24.07 12.91
C PRO A 323 -14.28 24.85 12.29
N LYS A 324 -14.46 26.17 12.19
CA LYS A 324 -13.45 27.08 11.66
C LYS A 324 -12.33 27.24 12.66
N PHE A 325 -11.12 27.40 12.15
CA PHE A 325 -9.98 27.79 12.95
C PHE A 325 -9.97 29.32 13.11
N ASP A 326 -10.21 29.79 14.34
CA ASP A 326 -10.32 31.23 14.64
C ASP A 326 -8.97 31.90 14.97
N SER A 327 -7.84 31.25 14.71
CA SER A 327 -6.50 31.78 15.07
C SER A 327 -5.56 31.91 13.86
N TYR A 328 -4.33 32.36 14.11
CA TYR A 328 -3.37 32.70 13.07
C TYR A 328 -2.59 31.48 12.56
N ALA A 329 -2.47 31.37 11.24
CA ALA A 329 -1.68 30.36 10.56
C ALA A 329 -0.60 31.04 9.70
N LEU A 330 0.62 30.53 9.79
CA LEU A 330 1.82 31.08 9.19
C LEU A 330 2.49 30.01 8.32
N VAL A 331 3.07 30.42 7.20
CA VAL A 331 3.99 29.56 6.46
C VAL A 331 5.37 29.68 7.10
N GLU A 332 5.96 28.55 7.50
CA GLU A 332 7.35 28.52 7.93
C GLU A 332 8.24 28.75 6.70
N LYS A 333 8.97 29.87 6.70
CA LYS A 333 9.83 30.24 5.56
C LYS A 333 11.15 29.51 5.67
N ASN A 334 11.58 28.86 4.58
CA ASN A 334 12.91 28.30 4.49
C ASN A 334 13.96 29.43 4.44
N GLU A 335 15.21 29.13 4.80
CA GLU A 335 16.32 30.11 4.73
C GLU A 335 16.45 30.76 3.34
N ASN A 336 16.28 29.97 2.27
CA ASN A 336 16.34 30.49 0.90
C ASN A 336 15.19 31.46 0.58
N ASP A 337 13.96 31.14 1.02
CA ASP A 337 12.81 32.04 0.85
C ASP A 337 12.99 33.33 1.65
N LEU A 338 13.58 33.25 2.84
CA LEU A 338 13.91 34.42 3.66
C LEU A 338 14.98 35.28 2.98
N ILE A 339 16.02 34.68 2.39
CA ILE A 339 17.06 35.38 1.66
C ILE A 339 16.47 36.09 0.44
N GLU A 340 15.63 35.42 -0.35
CA GLU A 340 14.96 36.03 -1.50
C GLU A 340 14.02 37.17 -1.10
N GLU A 341 13.26 37.01 -0.02
CA GLU A 341 12.37 38.06 0.47
C GLU A 341 13.14 39.27 1.01
N ILE A 342 14.24 39.04 1.72
CA ILE A 342 15.15 40.11 2.18
C ILE A 342 15.72 40.84 0.97
N ALA A 343 16.19 40.12 -0.06
CA ALA A 343 16.72 40.71 -1.29
C ALA A 343 15.66 41.54 -2.06
N GLN A 344 14.42 41.04 -2.14
CA GLN A 344 13.32 41.78 -2.78
C GLN A 344 12.91 43.03 -2.00
N LYS A 345 12.84 42.94 -0.66
CA LYS A 345 12.52 44.09 0.19
C LYS A 345 13.65 45.12 0.20
N SER A 346 14.90 44.69 0.22
CA SER A 346 16.05 45.60 0.13
C SER A 346 16.08 46.32 -1.22
N ALA A 347 15.82 45.62 -2.34
CA ALA A 347 15.75 46.25 -3.66
C ALA A 347 14.63 47.30 -3.74
N LYS A 348 13.45 47.02 -3.17
CA LYS A 348 12.35 48.01 -3.10
C LYS A 348 12.69 49.23 -2.25
N ILE A 349 13.45 49.05 -1.17
CA ILE A 349 13.93 50.16 -0.33
C ILE A 349 14.95 50.99 -1.11
N ASP A 350 15.88 50.35 -1.82
CA ASP A 350 16.87 51.05 -2.64
C ASP A 350 16.22 51.86 -3.76
N ASP A 351 15.19 51.32 -4.41
CA ASP A 351 14.43 52.03 -5.45
C ASP A 351 13.59 53.18 -4.86
N PHE A 352 13.01 52.99 -3.66
CA PHE A 352 12.31 54.07 -2.95
C PHE A 352 13.26 55.20 -2.54
N ILE A 353 14.45 54.85 -2.02
CA ILE A 353 15.50 55.81 -1.69
C ILE A 353 15.93 56.57 -2.94
N LYS A 354 16.19 55.88 -4.07
CA LYS A 354 16.51 56.54 -5.34
C LYS A 354 15.41 57.50 -5.78
N SER A 355 14.14 57.13 -5.61
CA SER A 355 13.00 57.99 -5.98
C SER A 355 12.81 59.23 -5.08
N LEU A 356 13.36 59.23 -3.87
CA LEU A 356 13.35 60.39 -2.96
C LEU A 356 14.47 61.40 -3.25
N TYR A 357 15.55 60.94 -3.91
CA TYR A 357 16.72 61.75 -4.24
C TYR A 357 16.84 62.11 -5.73
N SER A 358 15.89 61.65 -6.55
CA SER A 358 15.64 62.10 -7.93
C SER A 358 14.53 63.14 -7.95
#